data_AF-A0A1B0C8B5-F1
#
_entry.id   AF-A0A1B0C8B5-F1
#
_cell.length_a   1.000
_cell.length_b   1.000
_cell.length_c   1.000
_cell.angle_alpha   90.00
_cell.angle_beta   90.00
_cell.angle_gamma   90.00
#
_symmetry.space_group_name_H-M   'P 1'
#
loop_
_entity.id
_entity.type
_entity.pdbx_description
1 polymer ?
#
loop_
_entity_poly.entity_id
_entity_poly.type
_entity_poly.pdbx_seq_one_letter_code
_entity_poly.pdbx_strand_id
1 'polypeptide(L)'
;MHVRVSVRGGNGWQLFADEGEMKMYRREEEVNGMVIDPLKACHVVQGVTAREMCHYFFSPEYRMDWETTLENMTILETISPDTLVFLQTHKRIWPASQRDALFWSHMRRVADDLEDPDTHDAWIVCNHSTEHETYPTISPDTLVFLQTHKRIWPASQRDALFWSHMRRVADDLEDPDTHDAWIVCNHSTEHETYPPANTGKCVRIYLTVILYCQTYISEAARVNGKISRKDLSCKITYCSVVNPGGWAPATVLRAVYKKEYPKFLKRYTQYVVDQCKNKPIMF
;
A
#
# COMPACT_ATOMS: atom_id res chain seq x y z
N MET A 1 27.36 -13.15 11.25
CA MET A 1 26.52 -13.85 12.26
C MET A 1 25.10 -13.88 11.69
N HIS A 2 24.63 -15.01 11.16
CA HIS A 2 23.31 -15.11 10.54
C HIS A 2 22.22 -15.14 11.60
N VAL A 3 21.43 -14.07 11.71
CA VAL A 3 20.22 -14.06 12.53
C VAL A 3 19.17 -14.89 11.80
N ARG A 4 19.06 -16.17 12.20
CA ARG A 4 17.87 -16.99 11.95
C ARG A 4 16.71 -16.37 12.73
N VAL A 5 15.86 -15.61 12.06
CA VAL A 5 14.52 -15.32 12.59
C VAL A 5 13.75 -16.65 12.61
N SER A 6 13.58 -17.19 13.80
CA SER A 6 12.79 -18.39 14.05
C SER A 6 11.31 -18.12 13.76
N VAL A 7 10.81 -18.66 12.65
CA VAL A 7 9.36 -18.68 12.33
C VAL A 7 8.67 -19.75 13.18
N ARG A 8 8.48 -19.46 14.47
CA ARG A 8 7.44 -20.05 15.33
C ARG A 8 7.05 -19.01 16.39
N GLY A 9 6.06 -18.17 16.08
CA GLY A 9 5.59 -17.12 16.99
C GLY A 9 4.17 -16.62 16.69
N GLY A 10 3.19 -17.14 17.44
CA GLY A 10 2.08 -16.39 18.07
C GLY A 10 0.98 -15.68 17.28
N ASN A 11 1.24 -15.06 16.12
CA ASN A 11 0.37 -13.96 15.64
C ASN A 11 -0.40 -14.24 14.33
N GLY A 12 -0.50 -15.50 13.91
CA GLY A 12 -1.32 -15.93 12.76
C GLY A 12 -0.73 -15.67 11.36
N TRP A 13 0.42 -15.00 11.24
CA TRP A 13 1.11 -14.80 9.96
C TRP A 13 1.79 -16.08 9.45
N GLN A 14 1.60 -16.38 8.17
CA GLN A 14 2.13 -17.54 7.47
C GLN A 14 2.97 -17.10 6.27
N LEU A 15 4.24 -17.52 6.22
CA LEU A 15 5.08 -17.39 5.02
C LEU A 15 4.52 -18.29 3.92
N PHE A 16 4.19 -17.72 2.76
CA PHE A 16 3.64 -18.48 1.62
C PHE A 16 4.47 -18.39 0.34
N ALA A 17 5.42 -17.46 0.26
CA ALA A 17 6.43 -17.37 -0.79
C ALA A 17 7.77 -16.87 -0.23
N ASP A 18 8.85 -17.51 -0.65
CA ASP A 18 10.24 -17.15 -0.30
C ASP A 18 11.09 -17.33 -1.57
N GLU A 19 11.53 -16.22 -2.15
CA GLU A 19 12.40 -16.15 -3.33
C GLU A 19 13.65 -15.32 -3.00
N GLY A 20 14.43 -15.76 -2.01
CA GLY A 20 15.70 -15.14 -1.61
C GLY A 20 15.47 -13.82 -0.88
N GLU A 21 15.70 -12.69 -1.57
CA GLU A 21 15.48 -11.36 -1.01
C GLU A 21 14.01 -10.97 -0.95
N MET A 22 13.09 -11.78 -1.50
CA MET A 22 11.65 -11.54 -1.47
C MET A 22 10.94 -12.55 -0.57
N LYS A 23 10.20 -12.06 0.43
CA LYS A 23 9.41 -12.89 1.35
C LYS A 23 7.97 -12.37 1.44
N MET A 24 7.00 -13.28 1.41
CA MET A 24 5.58 -12.92 1.49
C MET A 24 4.86 -13.71 2.55
N TYR A 25 4.11 -12.98 3.36
CA TYR A 25 3.34 -13.45 4.50
C TYR A 25 1.88 -13.11 4.29
N ARG A 26 1.00 -13.98 4.80
CA ARG A 26 -0.44 -13.75 4.85
C ARG A 26 -0.97 -14.14 6.21
N ARG A 27 -2.06 -13.54 6.65
CA ARG A 27 -2.88 -14.01 7.77
C ARG A 27 -4.23 -14.42 7.20
N GLU A 28 -4.69 -15.64 7.47
CA GLU A 28 -6.00 -16.07 6.99
C GLU A 28 -7.10 -15.41 7.84
N GLU A 29 -8.02 -14.71 7.18
CA GLU A 29 -9.08 -13.95 7.84
C GLU A 29 -10.33 -13.92 6.97
N GLU A 30 -11.48 -14.17 7.58
CA GLU A 30 -12.78 -14.16 6.91
C GLU A 30 -13.78 -13.33 7.71
N VAL A 31 -14.44 -12.38 7.06
CA VAL A 31 -15.50 -11.56 7.65
C VAL A 31 -16.75 -11.69 6.80
N ASN A 32 -17.85 -12.10 7.43
CA ASN A 32 -19.13 -12.34 6.75
C ASN A 32 -19.01 -13.31 5.55
N GLY A 33 -18.16 -14.35 5.68
CA GLY A 33 -17.90 -15.34 4.62
C GLY A 33 -17.07 -14.83 3.45
N MET A 34 -16.51 -13.62 3.54
CA MET A 34 -15.60 -13.06 2.55
C MET A 34 -14.15 -13.18 3.03
N VAL A 35 -13.28 -13.68 2.15
CA VAL A 35 -11.83 -13.72 2.40
C VAL A 35 -11.28 -12.30 2.38
N ILE A 36 -10.71 -11.88 3.50
CA ILE A 36 -10.07 -10.57 3.69
C ILE A 36 -8.62 -10.70 4.16
N ASP A 37 -7.98 -11.84 3.85
CA ASP A 37 -6.62 -12.20 4.28
C ASP A 37 -5.64 -11.02 4.16
N PRO A 38 -5.15 -10.45 5.29
CA PRO A 38 -4.08 -9.46 5.24
C PRO A 38 -2.79 -10.06 4.66
N LEU A 39 -2.13 -9.30 3.78
CA LEU A 39 -0.88 -9.68 3.15
C LEU A 39 0.22 -8.68 3.47
N LYS A 40 1.43 -9.18 3.73
CA LYS A 40 2.66 -8.41 3.92
C LYS A 40 3.77 -9.05 3.08
N ALA A 41 4.46 -8.26 2.27
CA ALA A 41 5.63 -8.69 1.52
C ALA A 41 6.81 -7.77 1.85
N CYS A 42 7.99 -8.36 1.96
CA CYS A 42 9.25 -7.66 2.14
C CYS A 42 10.19 -8.02 0.99
N HIS A 43 10.84 -7.04 0.39
CA HIS A 43 11.80 -7.27 -0.69
C HIS A 43 12.96 -6.26 -0.66
N VAL A 44 14.18 -6.67 -1.01
CA VAL A 44 15.31 -5.76 -1.25
C VAL A 44 15.63 -5.72 -2.74
N VAL A 45 15.68 -4.52 -3.31
CA VAL A 45 15.92 -4.27 -4.74
C VAL A 45 17.15 -3.40 -4.93
N GLN A 46 18.11 -3.85 -5.73
CA GLN A 46 19.35 -3.11 -5.99
C GLN A 46 19.15 -2.08 -7.12
N GLY A 47 19.91 -0.98 -7.11
CA GLY A 47 20.00 -0.07 -8.26
C GLY A 47 19.03 1.13 -8.29
N VAL A 48 18.16 1.22 -7.29
CA VAL A 48 16.98 2.10 -7.30
C VAL A 48 16.73 2.71 -5.92
N THR A 49 16.08 3.87 -5.88
CA THR A 49 15.70 4.56 -4.65
C THR A 49 14.25 4.27 -4.25
N ALA A 50 13.91 4.62 -3.01
CA ALA A 50 12.55 4.60 -2.49
C ALA A 50 11.62 5.56 -3.26
N ARG A 51 12.12 6.75 -3.63
CA ARG A 51 11.38 7.70 -4.46
C ARG A 51 11.06 7.15 -5.83
N GLU A 52 12.04 6.54 -6.51
CA GLU A 52 11.84 5.92 -7.82
C GLU A 52 10.79 4.82 -7.75
N MET A 53 10.87 3.93 -6.75
CA MET A 53 9.85 2.90 -6.51
C MET A 53 8.47 3.53 -6.35
N CYS A 54 8.29 4.43 -5.38
CA CYS A 54 7.00 5.04 -5.11
C CYS A 54 6.45 5.82 -6.31
N HIS A 55 7.32 6.54 -7.04
CA HIS A 55 6.93 7.26 -8.26
C HIS A 55 6.30 6.33 -9.29
N TYR A 56 6.97 5.24 -9.67
CA TYR A 56 6.44 4.30 -10.66
C TYR A 56 5.21 3.51 -10.20
N PHE A 57 5.01 3.37 -8.88
CA PHE A 57 3.80 2.75 -8.32
C PHE A 57 2.61 3.72 -8.35
N PHE A 58 2.84 4.99 -7.99
CA PHE A 58 1.84 6.05 -7.93
C PHE A 58 1.40 6.55 -9.31
N SER A 59 2.35 6.80 -10.21
CA SER A 59 2.14 7.46 -11.50
C SER A 59 1.22 6.66 -12.43
N PRO A 60 0.05 7.22 -12.83
CA PRO A 60 -0.89 6.56 -13.73
C PRO A 60 -0.28 6.17 -15.09
N GLU A 61 0.59 7.01 -15.64
CA GLU A 61 1.17 6.86 -16.98
C GLU A 61 1.98 5.58 -17.15
N TYR A 62 2.49 5.00 -16.06
CA TYR A 62 3.26 3.75 -16.07
C TYR A 62 2.44 2.53 -15.64
N ARG A 63 1.21 2.73 -15.16
CA ARG A 63 0.43 1.66 -14.51
C ARG A 63 0.24 0.45 -15.41
N MET A 64 -0.14 0.69 -16.68
CA MET A 64 -0.42 -0.39 -17.64
C MET A 64 0.82 -1.15 -18.12
N ASP A 65 2.04 -0.63 -17.86
CA ASP A 65 3.27 -1.29 -18.27
C ASP A 65 3.59 -2.49 -17.36
N TRP A 66 3.35 -2.34 -16.05
CA TRP A 66 3.68 -3.35 -15.05
C TRP A 66 2.45 -4.06 -14.47
N GLU A 67 1.28 -3.42 -14.38
CA GLU A 67 0.07 -4.01 -13.82
C GLU A 67 -0.63 -4.92 -14.85
N THR A 68 -0.83 -6.19 -14.50
CA THR A 68 -1.35 -7.20 -15.45
C THR A 68 -2.77 -7.62 -15.17
N THR A 69 -3.34 -7.19 -14.05
CA THR A 69 -4.69 -7.57 -13.60
C THR A 69 -5.75 -6.54 -13.98
N LEU A 70 -5.37 -5.37 -14.50
CA LEU A 70 -6.31 -4.33 -14.92
C LEU A 70 -6.84 -4.56 -16.34
N GLU A 71 -8.12 -4.24 -16.53
CA GLU A 71 -8.75 -4.05 -17.85
C GLU A 71 -8.83 -2.57 -18.22
N ASN A 72 -9.18 -1.71 -17.26
CA ASN A 72 -9.30 -0.28 -17.48
C ASN A 72 -8.89 0.53 -16.23
N MET A 73 -8.44 1.76 -16.44
CA MET A 73 -8.09 2.71 -15.40
C MET A 73 -8.48 4.13 -15.83
N THR A 74 -9.19 4.85 -14.97
CA THR A 74 -9.56 6.26 -15.15
C THR A 74 -9.15 7.06 -13.92
N ILE A 75 -8.56 8.24 -14.14
CA ILE A 75 -8.36 9.24 -13.07
C ILE A 75 -9.64 10.07 -13.00
N LEU A 76 -10.37 9.94 -11.91
CA LEU A 76 -11.62 10.68 -11.68
C LEU A 76 -11.35 12.09 -11.19
N GLU A 77 -10.33 12.26 -10.35
CA GLU A 77 -9.99 13.53 -9.73
C GLU A 77 -8.49 13.63 -9.47
N THR A 78 -7.93 14.82 -9.67
CA THR A 78 -6.59 15.21 -9.22
C THR A 78 -6.77 16.18 -8.06
N ILE A 79 -6.68 15.68 -6.83
CA ILE A 79 -6.82 16.49 -5.61
C ILE A 79 -5.58 17.38 -5.45
N SER A 80 -4.40 16.81 -5.69
CA SER A 80 -3.11 17.49 -5.66
C SER A 80 -2.10 16.71 -6.54
N PRO A 81 -0.89 17.26 -6.83
CA PRO A 81 0.11 16.55 -7.64
C PRO A 81 0.52 15.18 -7.07
N ASP A 82 0.34 14.97 -5.77
CA ASP A 82 0.67 13.77 -5.01
C ASP A 82 -0.56 13.00 -4.52
N THR A 83 -1.79 13.40 -4.91
CA THR A 83 -3.04 12.75 -4.52
C THR A 83 -4.03 12.67 -5.67
N LEU A 84 -4.37 11.45 -6.08
CA LEU A 84 -5.27 11.18 -7.21
C LEU A 84 -6.39 10.22 -6.80
N VAL A 85 -7.57 10.36 -7.40
CA VAL A 85 -8.68 9.40 -7.25
C VAL A 85 -8.76 8.53 -8.50
N PHE A 86 -8.65 7.23 -8.31
CA PHE A 86 -8.66 6.22 -9.35
C PHE A 86 -10.00 5.47 -9.37
N LEU A 87 -10.48 5.18 -10.57
CA LEU A 87 -11.45 4.11 -10.85
C LEU A 87 -10.78 3.06 -11.73
N GLN A 88 -10.70 1.84 -11.23
CA GLN A 88 -10.01 0.73 -11.88
C GLN A 88 -10.95 -0.46 -12.05
N THR A 89 -10.98 -1.06 -13.24
CA THR A 89 -11.69 -2.31 -13.49
C THR A 89 -10.68 -3.43 -13.64
N HIS A 90 -10.84 -4.50 -12.87
CA HIS A 90 -9.96 -5.66 -12.90
C HIS A 90 -10.48 -6.76 -13.83
N LYS A 91 -9.56 -7.56 -14.35
CA LYS A 91 -9.86 -8.78 -15.12
C LYS A 91 -10.72 -9.72 -14.28
N ARG A 92 -11.70 -10.34 -14.93
CA ARG A 92 -12.62 -11.26 -14.25
C ARG A 92 -11.91 -12.52 -13.77
N ILE A 93 -12.11 -12.86 -12.50
CA ILE A 93 -11.72 -14.16 -11.91
C ILE A 93 -12.96 -15.06 -11.86
N TRP A 94 -13.05 -16.03 -12.76
CA TRP A 94 -14.14 -17.01 -12.78
C TRP A 94 -14.04 -17.96 -11.56
N PRO A 95 -15.16 -18.34 -10.91
CA PRO A 95 -16.56 -18.16 -11.31
C PRO A 95 -17.20 -16.82 -10.92
N ALA A 96 -16.50 -15.98 -10.17
CA ALA A 96 -17.11 -14.81 -9.57
C ALA A 96 -17.24 -13.63 -10.56
N SER A 97 -18.03 -12.62 -10.19
CA SER A 97 -18.29 -11.43 -11.03
C SER A 97 -17.03 -10.61 -11.31
N GLN A 98 -17.09 -9.68 -12.26
CA GLN A 98 -15.98 -8.75 -12.45
C GLN A 98 -15.85 -7.81 -11.25
N ARG A 99 -14.65 -7.25 -11.00
CA ARG A 99 -14.40 -6.33 -9.89
C ARG A 99 -13.96 -4.96 -10.39
N ASP A 100 -14.44 -3.91 -9.73
CA ASP A 100 -13.89 -2.57 -9.85
C ASP A 100 -13.41 -2.08 -8.48
N ALA A 101 -12.52 -1.10 -8.48
CA ALA A 101 -11.98 -0.44 -7.29
C ALA A 101 -12.06 1.07 -7.50
N LEU A 102 -12.62 1.78 -6.52
CA LEU A 102 -12.59 3.23 -6.43
C LEU A 102 -11.80 3.60 -5.18
N PHE A 103 -10.69 4.30 -5.35
CA PHE A 103 -9.76 4.60 -4.26
C PHE A 103 -8.99 5.89 -4.53
N TRP A 104 -8.64 6.61 -3.47
CA TRP A 104 -7.60 7.62 -3.56
C TRP A 104 -6.23 6.96 -3.38
N SER A 105 -5.23 7.51 -4.05
CA SER A 105 -3.82 7.15 -3.96
C SER A 105 -3.06 8.40 -3.57
N HIS A 106 -2.24 8.31 -2.54
CA HIS A 106 -1.42 9.41 -2.04
C HIS A 106 0.03 8.97 -1.93
N MET A 107 0.95 9.75 -2.49
CA MET A 107 2.39 9.52 -2.41
C MET A 107 3.05 10.58 -1.53
N ARG A 108 3.88 10.17 -0.57
CA ARG A 108 4.58 11.11 0.32
C ARG A 108 5.98 10.62 0.66
N ARG A 109 6.89 11.57 0.86
CA ARG A 109 8.12 11.35 1.61
C ARG A 109 7.79 11.31 3.10
N VAL A 110 8.31 10.32 3.82
CA VAL A 110 7.91 10.03 5.22
C VAL A 110 8.59 10.97 6.23
N ALA A 111 9.75 11.50 5.91
CA ALA A 111 10.34 12.62 6.63
C ALA A 111 11.25 13.42 5.68
N ASP A 112 11.20 14.74 5.77
CA ASP A 112 12.09 15.58 4.98
C ASP A 112 13.53 15.60 5.53
N ASP A 113 13.70 15.24 6.81
CA ASP A 113 14.98 15.19 7.52
C ASP A 113 15.03 14.00 8.51
N LEU A 114 15.38 12.79 8.04
CA LEU A 114 15.74 11.65 8.91
C LEU A 114 17.11 11.84 9.60
N GLU A 115 17.70 13.04 9.51
CA GLU A 115 18.95 13.39 10.18
C GLU A 115 18.77 13.66 11.67
N ASP A 116 17.54 13.64 12.21
CA ASP A 116 17.31 13.66 13.65
C ASP A 116 17.53 12.24 14.24
N PRO A 117 18.67 11.99 14.93
CA PRO A 117 18.97 10.69 15.53
C PRO A 117 17.96 10.25 16.60
N ASP A 118 17.05 11.13 17.03
CA ASP A 118 15.99 10.85 18.00
C ASP A 118 14.64 10.47 17.34
N THR A 119 14.56 10.37 16.00
CA THR A 119 13.34 9.88 15.32
C THR A 119 13.25 8.35 15.40
N HIS A 120 12.35 7.83 16.24
CA HIS A 120 12.29 6.40 16.58
C HIS A 120 11.28 5.57 15.76
N ASP A 121 10.23 6.16 15.21
CA ASP A 121 9.20 5.44 14.47
C ASP A 121 8.55 6.27 13.35
N ALA A 122 7.96 5.56 12.38
CA ALA A 122 7.15 6.14 11.33
C ALA A 122 5.79 5.46 11.31
N TRP A 123 4.77 6.29 11.47
CA TRP A 123 3.39 5.90 11.47
C TRP A 123 2.67 6.54 10.30
N ILE A 124 1.76 5.78 9.71
CA ILE A 124 0.79 6.33 8.78
C ILE A 124 -0.57 6.25 9.42
N VAL A 125 -1.25 7.38 9.35
CA VAL A 125 -2.62 7.52 9.79
C VAL A 125 -3.47 7.74 8.55
N CYS A 126 -4.29 6.76 8.21
CA CYS A 126 -5.30 6.90 7.17
C CYS A 126 -6.63 7.23 7.84
N ASN A 127 -7.14 8.42 7.58
CA ASN A 127 -8.48 8.81 8.01
C ASN A 127 -9.46 8.59 6.86
N HIS A 128 -10.60 7.97 7.14
CA HIS A 128 -11.66 7.75 6.16
C HIS A 128 -13.01 8.04 6.80
N SER A 129 -13.78 8.92 6.16
CA SER A 129 -15.13 9.29 6.62
C SER A 129 -16.04 8.08 6.58
N THR A 130 -16.83 7.83 7.62
CA THR A 130 -17.71 6.67 7.68
C THR A 130 -19.07 7.05 8.26
N GLU A 131 -20.11 6.37 7.81
CA GLU A 131 -21.44 6.43 8.42
C GLU A 131 -21.60 5.17 9.29
N HIS A 132 -21.65 5.34 10.61
CA HIS A 132 -21.82 4.22 11.52
C HIS A 132 -22.82 4.56 12.63
N GLU A 133 -23.88 3.74 12.79
CA GLU A 133 -24.91 3.99 13.80
C GLU A 133 -24.41 3.77 15.25
N THR A 134 -23.48 2.83 15.44
CA THR A 134 -23.08 2.32 16.77
C THR A 134 -21.60 2.46 17.16
N TYR A 135 -20.77 3.20 16.41
CA TYR A 135 -19.34 3.45 16.71
C TYR A 135 -18.52 2.22 17.20
N PRO A 136 -18.51 1.08 16.50
CA PRO A 136 -17.86 -0.13 16.98
C PRO A 136 -16.34 0.01 16.94
N THR A 137 -15.67 -0.71 17.82
CA THR A 137 -14.24 -0.98 17.69
C THR A 137 -14.05 -1.94 16.50
N ILE A 138 -13.60 -1.41 15.37
CA ILE A 138 -13.44 -2.18 14.11
C ILE A 138 -12.20 -3.07 14.17
N SER A 139 -11.11 -2.58 14.80
CA SER A 139 -9.84 -3.28 14.98
C SER A 139 -9.00 -2.54 16.05
N PRO A 140 -8.05 -3.19 16.75
CA PRO A 140 -7.20 -2.53 17.75
C PRO A 140 -6.35 -1.36 17.21
N ASP A 141 -6.14 -1.30 15.90
CA ASP A 141 -5.37 -0.28 15.17
C ASP A 141 -6.27 0.72 14.41
N THR A 142 -7.58 0.67 14.66
CA THR A 142 -8.58 1.55 14.03
C THR A 142 -9.43 2.20 15.11
N LEU A 143 -9.36 3.53 15.19
CA LEU A 143 -10.22 4.35 16.05
C LEU A 143 -11.36 4.94 15.24
N VAL A 144 -12.55 5.05 15.81
CA VAL A 144 -13.67 5.80 15.22
C VAL A 144 -13.83 7.11 15.98
N PHE A 145 -13.72 8.24 15.28
CA PHE A 145 -13.82 9.58 15.83
C PHE A 145 -15.13 10.23 15.38
N LEU A 146 -15.90 10.75 16.34
CA LEU A 146 -16.93 11.74 16.09
C LEU A 146 -16.44 13.10 16.57
N GLN A 147 -16.19 14.02 15.64
CA GLN A 147 -15.70 15.36 15.95
C GLN A 147 -16.76 16.41 15.61
N THR A 148 -17.35 17.04 16.63
CA THR A 148 -18.25 18.18 16.45
C THR A 148 -17.45 19.48 16.38
N HIS A 149 -17.52 20.17 15.24
CA HIS A 149 -16.80 21.42 15.02
C HIS A 149 -17.48 22.59 15.73
N LYS A 150 -16.70 23.63 16.07
CA LYS A 150 -17.27 24.88 16.61
C LYS A 150 -18.19 25.52 15.57
N ARG A 151 -19.39 25.89 15.99
CA ARG A 151 -20.35 26.60 15.14
C ARG A 151 -19.81 27.99 14.79
N ILE A 152 -19.67 28.28 13.50
CA ILE A 152 -19.36 29.62 13.00
C ILE A 152 -20.61 30.14 12.28
N TRP A 153 -21.23 31.19 12.83
CA TRP A 153 -22.43 31.78 12.25
C TRP A 153 -22.13 32.44 10.90
N PRO A 154 -22.98 32.28 9.86
CA PRO A 154 -24.36 31.75 9.89
C PRO A 154 -24.50 30.24 9.66
N ALA A 155 -23.42 29.47 9.56
CA ALA A 155 -23.50 28.05 9.24
C ALA A 155 -24.07 27.21 10.40
N SER A 156 -24.75 26.12 10.04
CA SER A 156 -25.10 25.04 10.96
C SER A 156 -23.83 24.39 11.53
N GLN A 157 -23.91 23.93 12.77
CA GLN A 157 -22.82 23.18 13.39
C GLN A 157 -22.58 21.89 12.60
N ARG A 158 -21.32 21.59 12.27
CA ARG A 158 -20.94 20.42 11.48
C ARG A 158 -20.28 19.41 12.39
N ASP A 159 -20.53 18.14 12.16
CA ASP A 159 -19.74 17.03 12.70
C ASP A 159 -18.96 16.34 11.58
N ALA A 160 -17.97 15.55 11.98
CA ALA A 160 -17.26 14.61 11.11
C ALA A 160 -17.18 13.28 11.84
N LEU A 161 -17.69 12.23 11.20
CA LEU A 161 -17.53 10.85 11.66
C LEU A 161 -16.54 10.16 10.73
N PHE A 162 -15.40 9.75 11.26
CA PHE A 162 -14.36 9.09 10.46
C PHE A 162 -13.68 8.00 11.29
N TRP A 163 -13.22 6.95 10.64
CA TRP A 163 -12.26 6.05 11.25
C TRP A 163 -10.84 6.48 10.89
N SER A 164 -9.95 6.30 11.85
CA SER A 164 -8.53 6.55 11.76
C SER A 164 -7.80 5.24 11.95
N HIS A 165 -7.24 4.72 10.86
CA HIS A 165 -6.39 3.54 10.90
C HIS A 165 -4.95 3.98 11.06
N MET A 166 -4.34 3.54 12.16
CA MET A 166 -2.96 3.85 12.45
C MET A 166 -2.15 2.56 12.36
N ARG A 167 -1.23 2.49 11.39
CA ARG A 167 -0.38 1.32 11.22
C ARG A 167 1.09 1.72 11.30
N ARG A 168 1.83 0.97 12.12
CA ARG A 168 3.28 1.05 12.16
C ARG A 168 3.83 0.55 10.83
N VAL A 169 4.58 1.41 10.14
CA VAL A 169 4.98 1.18 8.75
C VAL A 169 6.18 0.24 8.66
N ALA A 170 7.05 0.25 9.67
CA ALA A 170 8.12 -0.71 9.85
C ALA A 170 8.33 -0.99 11.35
N ASP A 171 8.54 -2.26 11.69
CA ASP A 171 8.72 -2.71 13.07
C ASP A 171 10.13 -2.36 13.61
N ASP A 172 11.07 -2.08 12.71
CA ASP A 172 12.49 -1.81 12.97
C ASP A 172 12.94 -0.57 12.15
N LEU A 173 12.56 0.64 12.58
CA LEU A 173 13.06 1.91 12.02
C LEU A 173 14.32 2.43 12.69
N GLU A 174 14.86 1.68 13.67
CA GLU A 174 16.22 1.84 14.17
C GLU A 174 17.25 1.42 13.12
N ASP A 175 17.10 1.89 11.88
CA ASP A 175 18.10 1.72 10.85
C ASP A 175 18.70 3.09 10.53
N PRO A 176 19.68 3.55 11.33
CA PRO A 176 20.35 4.83 11.12
C PRO A 176 21.05 4.90 9.75
N ASP A 177 21.15 3.77 9.04
CA ASP A 177 21.68 3.71 7.69
C ASP A 177 20.61 3.95 6.61
N THR A 178 19.36 4.25 6.95
CA THR A 178 18.33 4.67 5.98
C THR A 178 18.65 6.09 5.47
N HIS A 179 18.77 6.26 4.15
CA HIS A 179 18.97 7.58 3.55
C HIS A 179 17.68 8.40 3.49
N ASP A 180 16.62 7.80 2.95
CA ASP A 180 15.29 8.40 2.87
C ASP A 180 14.22 7.31 2.81
N ALA A 181 12.97 7.71 3.06
CA ALA A 181 11.84 6.81 3.01
C ALA A 181 10.64 7.46 2.32
N TRP A 182 9.97 6.67 1.48
CA TRP A 182 8.80 7.08 0.72
C TRP A 182 7.67 6.08 0.90
N ILE A 183 6.46 6.59 0.76
CA ILE A 183 5.24 5.81 0.87
C ILE A 183 4.28 6.15 -0.26
N VAL A 184 3.58 5.12 -0.76
CA VAL A 184 2.31 5.28 -1.45
C VAL A 184 1.22 4.55 -0.66
N CYS A 185 0.14 5.24 -0.36
CA CYS A 185 -1.04 4.68 0.27
C CYS A 185 -2.23 4.76 -0.68
N ASN A 186 -2.88 3.62 -0.92
CA ASN A 186 -4.12 3.53 -1.67
C ASN A 186 -5.22 3.07 -0.73
N HIS A 187 -6.31 3.80 -0.67
CA HIS A 187 -7.43 3.44 0.18
C HIS A 187 -8.75 3.72 -0.51
N SER A 188 -9.68 2.77 -0.39
CA SER A 188 -11.00 2.92 -1.00
C SER A 188 -11.72 4.18 -0.52
N THR A 189 -12.46 4.77 -1.45
CA THR A 189 -13.32 5.93 -1.18
C THR A 189 -14.61 5.79 -1.96
N GLU A 190 -15.55 6.69 -1.69
CA GLU A 190 -16.82 6.77 -2.38
C GLU A 190 -16.86 7.98 -3.31
N HIS A 191 -17.75 7.92 -4.31
CA HIS A 191 -17.98 9.02 -5.22
C HIS A 191 -19.43 8.95 -5.71
N GLU A 192 -20.20 10.04 -5.56
CA GLU A 192 -21.65 10.06 -5.82
C GLU A 192 -22.02 9.63 -7.25
N THR A 193 -21.25 10.07 -8.26
CA THR A 193 -21.45 9.70 -9.67
C THR A 193 -21.02 8.27 -9.99
N TYR A 194 -20.23 7.63 -9.14
CA TYR A 194 -19.69 6.27 -9.34
C TYR A 194 -19.99 5.38 -8.12
N PRO A 195 -21.29 5.23 -7.76
CA PRO A 195 -21.68 4.42 -6.62
C PRO A 195 -21.21 2.97 -6.80
N PRO A 196 -21.08 2.19 -5.72
CA PRO A 196 -20.66 0.79 -5.81
C PRO A 196 -21.48 0.06 -6.87
N ALA A 197 -20.80 -0.61 -7.79
CA ALA A 197 -21.41 -1.29 -8.94
C ALA A 197 -22.24 -2.53 -8.55
N ASN A 198 -22.65 -2.66 -7.28
CA ASN A 198 -23.41 -3.78 -6.73
C ASN A 198 -24.80 -3.94 -7.38
N THR A 199 -25.15 -3.07 -8.32
CA THR A 199 -26.23 -3.18 -9.29
C THR A 199 -25.66 -3.38 -10.71
N GLY A 200 -25.22 -4.60 -11.06
CA GLY A 200 -24.70 -4.87 -12.41
C GLY A 200 -23.83 -6.11 -12.58
N LYS A 201 -22.94 -6.09 -13.59
CA LYS A 201 -21.97 -7.17 -13.91
C LYS A 201 -20.65 -7.07 -13.14
N CYS A 202 -20.46 -6.01 -12.36
CA CYS A 202 -19.25 -5.71 -11.62
C CYS A 202 -19.57 -5.62 -10.11
N VAL A 203 -18.59 -5.87 -9.24
CA VAL A 203 -18.73 -5.77 -7.79
C VAL A 203 -17.59 -4.93 -7.26
N ARG A 204 -17.88 -3.95 -6.39
CA ARG A 204 -16.88 -3.03 -5.84
C ARG A 204 -16.02 -3.72 -4.79
N ILE A 205 -14.70 -3.75 -4.99
CA ILE A 205 -13.76 -4.14 -3.93
C ILE A 205 -13.43 -2.93 -3.06
N TYR A 206 -13.13 -3.22 -1.79
CA TYR A 206 -12.61 -2.25 -0.85
C TYR A 206 -11.18 -2.63 -0.50
N LEU A 207 -10.25 -1.70 -0.64
CA LEU A 207 -8.82 -1.97 -0.47
C LEU A 207 -8.17 -0.97 0.47
N THR A 208 -7.15 -1.47 1.16
CA THR A 208 -6.10 -0.68 1.79
C THR A 208 -4.79 -1.28 1.33
N VAL A 209 -4.01 -0.52 0.57
CA VAL A 209 -2.71 -0.95 0.04
C VAL A 209 -1.66 0.09 0.40
N ILE A 210 -0.53 -0.37 0.92
CA ILE A 210 0.58 0.47 1.30
C ILE A 210 1.83 -0.10 0.66
N LEU A 211 2.54 0.75 -0.08
CA LEU A 211 3.92 0.50 -0.50
C LEU A 211 4.82 1.43 0.29
N TYR A 212 5.64 0.87 1.18
CA TYR A 212 6.66 1.60 1.91
C TYR A 212 8.05 1.22 1.39
N CYS A 213 8.87 2.21 1.11
CA CYS A 213 10.20 2.02 0.56
C CYS A 213 11.22 2.82 1.35
N GLN A 214 12.38 2.22 1.61
CA GLN A 214 13.53 2.85 2.26
C GLN A 214 14.74 2.73 1.34
N THR A 215 15.45 3.83 1.09
CA THR A 215 16.71 3.79 0.34
C THR A 215 17.88 3.63 1.30
N TYR A 216 18.82 2.80 0.90
CA TYR A 216 20.12 2.63 1.55
C TYR A 216 21.21 2.93 0.54
N ILE A 217 22.23 3.66 1.00
CA ILE A 217 23.42 3.98 0.22
C ILE A 217 24.60 3.32 0.91
N SER A 218 25.45 2.62 0.16
CA SER A 218 26.64 2.00 0.72
C SER A 218 27.53 3.03 1.43
N GLU A 219 28.12 2.63 2.56
CA GLU A 219 28.99 3.49 3.39
C GLU A 219 30.13 4.10 2.57
N ALA A 220 30.78 3.30 1.72
CA ALA A 220 31.86 3.76 0.86
C ALA A 220 31.43 4.89 -0.10
N ALA A 221 30.20 4.84 -0.63
CA ALA A 221 29.68 5.89 -1.51
C ALA A 221 29.29 7.16 -0.74
N ARG A 222 28.78 7.02 0.49
CA ARG A 222 28.51 8.16 1.40
C ARG A 222 29.78 8.96 1.69
N VAL A 223 30.86 8.27 2.06
CA VAL A 223 32.16 8.91 2.39
C VAL A 223 32.81 9.56 1.16
N ASN A 224 32.74 8.91 0.00
CA ASN A 224 33.40 9.39 -1.22
C ASN A 224 32.59 10.47 -1.97
N GLY A 225 31.32 10.71 -1.60
CA GLY A 225 30.43 11.71 -2.20
C GLY A 225 30.01 11.43 -3.65
N LYS A 226 30.39 10.28 -4.23
CA LYS A 226 30.04 9.87 -5.60
C LYS A 226 29.16 8.64 -5.55
N ILE A 227 27.84 8.84 -5.60
CA ILE A 227 26.85 7.78 -5.54
C ILE A 227 26.48 7.33 -6.95
N SER A 228 26.51 6.02 -7.18
CA SER A 228 26.04 5.40 -8.41
C SER A 228 25.00 4.32 -8.10
N ARG A 229 24.27 3.84 -9.11
CA ARG A 229 23.19 2.85 -8.91
C ARG A 229 23.65 1.56 -8.23
N LYS A 230 24.88 1.10 -8.48
CA LYS A 230 25.45 -0.08 -7.81
C LYS A 230 25.64 0.09 -6.29
N ASP A 231 25.61 1.33 -5.81
CA ASP A 231 25.78 1.67 -4.41
C ASP A 231 24.42 1.84 -3.69
N LEU A 232 23.31 1.64 -4.41
CA LEU A 232 21.93 1.80 -3.93
C LEU A 232 21.25 0.44 -3.72
N SER A 233 20.54 0.33 -2.60
CA SER A 233 19.54 -0.70 -2.40
C SER A 233 18.28 -0.11 -1.79
N CYS A 234 17.12 -0.57 -2.24
CA CYS A 234 15.81 -0.18 -1.72
C CYS A 234 15.15 -1.35 -1.00
N LYS A 235 14.83 -1.18 0.28
CA LYS A 235 14.00 -2.12 1.04
C LYS A 235 12.54 -1.73 0.88
N ILE A 236 11.73 -2.67 0.46
CA ILE A 236 10.31 -2.52 0.19
C ILE A 236 9.53 -3.32 1.23
N THR A 237 8.51 -2.69 1.81
CA THR A 237 7.45 -3.34 2.57
C THR A 237 6.11 -3.03 1.90
N TYR A 238 5.50 -4.06 1.31
CA TYR A 238 4.19 -3.97 0.68
C TYR A 238 3.15 -4.62 1.60
N CYS A 239 2.11 -3.88 1.96
CA CYS A 239 0.99 -4.38 2.75
C CYS A 239 -0.31 -4.20 1.97
N SER A 240 -1.19 -5.21 1.99
CA SER A 240 -2.52 -5.08 1.40
C SER A 240 -3.58 -5.82 2.20
N VAL A 241 -4.74 -5.21 2.33
CA VAL A 241 -6.00 -5.82 2.77
C VAL A 241 -7.03 -5.51 1.71
N VAL A 242 -7.67 -6.54 1.16
CA VAL A 242 -8.67 -6.40 0.10
C VAL A 242 -9.92 -7.15 0.50
N ASN A 243 -11.02 -6.42 0.62
CA ASN A 243 -12.35 -6.97 0.74
C ASN A 243 -12.96 -7.13 -0.67
N PRO A 244 -13.40 -8.35 -1.05
CA PRO A 244 -13.94 -8.61 -2.38
C PRO A 244 -15.31 -7.96 -2.64
N GLY A 245 -15.93 -7.37 -1.61
CA GLY A 245 -17.21 -6.65 -1.66
C GLY A 245 -18.45 -7.52 -1.84
N GLY A 246 -18.26 -8.77 -2.26
CA GLY A 246 -19.30 -9.75 -2.45
C GLY A 246 -18.71 -11.13 -2.65
N TRP A 247 -19.60 -12.09 -2.95
CA TRP A 247 -19.25 -13.50 -2.98
C TRP A 247 -18.09 -13.84 -3.94
N ALA A 248 -17.14 -14.62 -3.42
CA ALA A 248 -16.07 -15.26 -4.19
C ALA A 248 -15.65 -16.55 -3.47
N PRO A 249 -15.34 -17.65 -4.18
CA PRO A 249 -14.87 -18.87 -3.52
C PRO A 249 -13.51 -18.65 -2.85
N ALA A 250 -13.43 -18.92 -1.54
CA ALA A 250 -12.22 -18.69 -0.75
C ALA A 250 -10.99 -19.42 -1.30
N THR A 251 -11.17 -20.67 -1.72
CA THR A 251 -10.10 -21.49 -2.32
C THR A 251 -9.58 -20.90 -3.63
N VAL A 252 -10.47 -20.34 -4.46
CA VAL A 252 -10.10 -19.69 -5.73
C VAL A 252 -9.37 -18.38 -5.46
N LEU A 253 -9.88 -17.53 -4.56
CA LEU A 253 -9.20 -16.27 -4.20
C LEU A 253 -7.81 -16.51 -3.62
N ARG A 254 -7.68 -17.41 -2.64
CA ARG A 254 -6.39 -17.72 -2.02
C ARG A 254 -5.39 -18.29 -3.03
N ALA A 255 -5.84 -19.10 -4.00
CA ALA A 255 -5.00 -19.60 -5.08
C ALA A 255 -4.53 -18.48 -6.03
N VAL A 256 -5.42 -17.55 -6.38
CA VAL A 256 -5.07 -16.39 -7.20
C VAL A 256 -4.07 -15.50 -6.46
N TYR A 257 -4.30 -15.19 -5.19
CA TYR A 257 -3.39 -14.37 -4.38
C TYR A 257 -2.00 -15.00 -4.29
N LYS A 258 -1.93 -16.29 -3.97
CA LYS A 258 -0.66 -17.02 -3.90
C LYS A 258 0.15 -16.95 -5.19
N LYS A 259 -0.52 -16.83 -6.34
CA LYS A 259 0.11 -16.76 -7.67
C LYS A 259 0.43 -15.34 -8.11
N GLU A 260 -0.54 -14.43 -8.03
CA GLU A 260 -0.44 -13.11 -8.65
C GLU A 260 0.39 -12.13 -7.79
N TYR A 261 0.40 -12.22 -6.45
CA TYR A 261 1.21 -11.31 -5.63
C TYR A 261 2.73 -11.44 -5.85
N PRO A 262 3.34 -12.65 -5.82
CA PRO A 262 4.76 -12.81 -6.15
C PRO A 262 5.10 -12.31 -7.55
N LYS A 263 4.23 -12.62 -8.52
CA LYS A 263 4.38 -12.20 -9.91
C LYS A 263 4.28 -10.69 -10.07
N PHE A 264 3.33 -10.05 -9.39
CA PHE A 264 3.19 -8.59 -9.34
C PHE A 264 4.46 -7.96 -8.81
N LEU A 265 4.90 -8.34 -7.60
CA LEU A 265 6.00 -7.64 -6.95
C LEU A 265 7.28 -7.77 -7.76
N LYS A 266 7.58 -8.98 -8.28
CA LYS A 266 8.73 -9.23 -9.15
C LYS A 266 8.69 -8.45 -10.46
N ARG A 267 7.53 -8.41 -11.13
CA ARG A 267 7.37 -7.68 -12.39
C ARG A 267 7.52 -6.18 -12.17
N TYR A 268 6.87 -5.66 -11.14
CA TYR A 268 6.92 -4.25 -10.80
C TYR A 268 8.33 -3.80 -10.41
N THR A 269 9.00 -4.51 -9.49
CA THR A 269 10.36 -4.11 -9.07
C THR A 269 11.35 -4.19 -10.22
N GLN A 270 11.28 -5.23 -11.06
CA GLN A 270 12.13 -5.33 -12.25
C GLN A 270 11.84 -4.21 -13.26
N TYR A 271 10.56 -3.87 -13.48
CA TYR A 271 10.18 -2.76 -14.34
C TYR A 271 10.80 -1.44 -13.87
N VAL A 272 10.77 -1.14 -12.56
CA VAL A 272 11.40 0.07 -12.01
C VAL A 272 12.91 0.08 -12.25
N VAL A 273 13.59 -1.03 -11.99
CA VAL A 273 15.04 -1.17 -12.26
C VAL A 273 15.36 -0.89 -13.73
N ASP A 274 14.59 -1.47 -14.65
CA ASP A 274 14.80 -1.30 -16.09
C ASP A 274 14.54 0.15 -16.53
N GLN A 275 13.49 0.79 -16.00
CA GLN A 275 13.17 2.19 -16.28
C GLN A 275 14.25 3.15 -15.78
N CYS A 276 14.92 2.81 -14.68
CA CYS A 276 15.89 3.69 -14.03
C CYS A 276 17.33 3.51 -14.53
N LYS A 277 17.70 2.34 -15.08
CA LYS A 277 19.09 1.91 -15.37
C LYS A 277 20.01 2.98 -15.96
N ASN A 278 19.52 3.82 -16.88
CA ASN A 278 20.31 4.84 -17.58
C ASN A 278 19.80 6.28 -17.35
N LYS A 279 18.99 6.50 -16.31
CA LYS A 279 18.46 7.83 -15.93
C LYS A 279 19.23 8.37 -14.72
N PRO A 280 19.28 9.71 -14.53
CA PRO A 280 19.74 10.30 -13.28
C PRO A 280 19.00 9.71 -12.07
N ILE A 281 19.70 9.56 -10.95
CA ILE A 281 19.12 9.05 -9.70
C ILE A 281 18.14 10.07 -9.15
N MET A 282 16.92 9.65 -8.84
CA MET A 282 15.91 10.47 -8.18
C MET A 282 15.91 10.15 -6.68
N PHE A 283 16.49 11.03 -5.86
CA PHE A 283 16.36 10.98 -4.39
C PHE A 283 15.08 11.67 -3.95
#